data_AF-A0A507DKF8-F1
#
_entry.id   AF-A0A507DKF8-F1
#
_cell.length_a   1.000
_cell.length_b   1.000
_cell.length_c   1.000
_cell.angle_alpha   90.00
_cell.angle_beta   90.00
_cell.angle_gamma   90.00
#
_symmetry.space_group_name_H-M   'P 1'
#
loop_
_entity.id
_entity.type
_entity.pdbx_description
1 polymer ?
#
loop_
_entity_poly.entity_id
_entity_poly.type
_entity_poly.pdbx_seq_one_letter_code
_entity_poly.pdbx_strand_id
1 'polypeptide(L)'
;MYVYVVAFAILHEVTAVLPLPIIYYALQHSDIHIPIPDYLVVEANKKATKLMKLFGLGALEQDSRALLDMATSYAVVKVALPARIGLSFFLTPWFARRIITPITKRLAIKI
;
A
#
# COMPACT_ATOMS: atom_id res chain seq x y z
N MET A 1 -0.45 -27.35 8.48
CA MET A 1 -1.17 -26.15 8.98
C MET A 1 -0.39 -24.87 8.70
N TYR A 2 0.91 -24.83 9.01
CA TYR A 2 1.79 -23.66 8.83
C TYR A 2 1.82 -23.09 7.40
N VAL A 3 1.79 -23.93 6.37
CA VAL A 3 1.78 -23.50 4.96
C VAL A 3 0.62 -22.55 4.62
N TYR A 4 -0.56 -22.75 5.21
CA TYR A 4 -1.71 -21.88 4.98
C TYR A 4 -1.60 -20.54 5.73
N VAL A 5 -1.00 -20.54 6.93
CA VAL A 5 -0.74 -19.32 7.70
C VAL A 5 0.29 -18.45 6.98
N VAL A 6 1.38 -19.06 6.50
CA VAL A 6 2.40 -18.36 5.71
C VAL A 6 1.81 -17.83 4.40
N ALA A 7 1.00 -18.63 3.70
CA ALA A 7 0.30 -18.20 2.50
C ALA A 7 -0.61 -16.99 2.76
N PHE A 8 -1.42 -17.04 3.83
CA PHE A 8 -2.29 -15.93 4.21
C PHE A 8 -1.48 -14.66 4.54
N ALA A 9 -0.42 -14.78 5.35
CA ALA A 9 0.43 -13.64 5.72
C ALA A 9 1.06 -12.98 4.49
N ILE A 10 1.64 -13.76 3.58
CA ILE A 10 2.20 -13.24 2.33
C ILE A 10 1.13 -12.52 1.52
N LEU A 11 -0.05 -13.13 1.36
CA LEU A 11 -1.13 -12.54 0.57
C LEU A 11 -1.69 -11.27 1.20
N HIS A 12 -1.77 -11.22 2.54
CA HIS A 12 -2.16 -10.04 3.30
C HIS A 12 -1.20 -8.86 3.08
N GLU A 13 0.11 -9.13 3.12
CA GLU A 13 1.15 -8.12 2.89
C GLU A 13 1.20 -7.67 1.44
N VAL A 14 1.13 -8.60 0.48
CA VAL A 14 1.12 -8.28 -0.95
C VAL A 14 -0.09 -7.41 -1.31
N THR A 15 -1.27 -7.74 -0.76
CA THR A 15 -2.47 -6.91 -0.92
C THR A 15 -2.44 -5.62 -0.09
N ALA A 16 -1.46 -5.42 0.79
CA ALA A 16 -1.21 -4.13 1.46
C ALA A 16 -0.29 -3.24 0.61
N VAL A 17 0.79 -3.82 0.11
CA VAL A 17 1.90 -3.10 -0.51
C VAL A 17 1.63 -2.79 -1.97
N LEU A 18 1.07 -3.71 -2.75
CA LEU A 18 0.83 -3.47 -4.19
C LEU A 18 -0.24 -2.41 -4.47
N PRO A 19 -1.38 -2.35 -3.75
CA PRO A 19 -2.39 -1.34 -4.05
C PRO A 19 -1.94 0.09 -3.80
N LEU A 20 -0.97 0.34 -2.90
CA LEU A 20 -0.46 1.68 -2.61
C LEU A 20 0.09 2.40 -3.86
N PRO A 21 1.11 1.87 -4.56
CA PRO A 21 1.60 2.49 -5.79
C PRO A 21 0.56 2.43 -6.91
N ILE A 22 -0.26 1.37 -7.01
CA ILE A 22 -1.29 1.27 -8.05
C ILE A 22 -2.30 2.41 -7.94
N ILE A 23 -2.87 2.62 -6.74
CA ILE A 23 -3.85 3.67 -6.49
C ILE A 23 -3.19 5.05 -6.60
N TYR A 24 -1.97 5.21 -6.11
CA TYR A 24 -1.23 6.47 -6.22
C TYR A 24 -1.00 6.86 -7.69
N TYR A 25 -0.47 5.95 -8.51
CA TYR A 25 -0.28 6.24 -9.94
C TYR A 25 -1.61 6.42 -10.66
N ALA A 26 -2.65 5.67 -10.30
CA ALA A 26 -3.98 5.87 -10.85
C ALA A 26 -4.51 7.27 -10.53
N LEU A 27 -4.34 7.76 -9.29
CA LEU A 27 -4.70 9.12 -8.89
C LEU A 27 -3.89 10.17 -9.66
N GLN A 28 -2.60 9.96 -9.87
CA GLN A 28 -1.78 10.90 -10.64
C GLN A 28 -2.17 10.98 -12.12
N HIS A 29 -2.61 9.88 -12.72
CA HIS A 29 -3.01 9.85 -14.13
C HIS A 29 -4.49 10.20 -14.33
N SER A 30 -5.29 10.22 -13.26
CA SER A 30 -6.71 10.54 -13.32
C SER A 30 -6.91 11.98 -12.88
N ASP A 31 -7.71 12.76 -13.61
CA ASP A 31 -8.13 14.11 -13.19
C ASP A 31 -9.15 14.09 -12.01
N ILE A 32 -9.05 13.11 -11.11
CA ILE A 32 -9.92 12.98 -9.94
C ILE A 32 -9.46 13.99 -8.90
N HIS A 33 -10.11 15.14 -8.93
CA HIS A 33 -9.91 16.19 -7.95
C HIS A 33 -10.67 15.83 -6.67
N ILE A 34 -9.93 15.35 -5.66
CA ILE A 34 -10.48 15.20 -4.32
C ILE A 34 -10.82 16.62 -3.83
N PRO A 35 -12.06 16.89 -3.40
CA PRO A 35 -12.49 18.22 -2.98
C PRO A 35 -11.90 18.55 -1.61
N ILE A 36 -10.59 18.79 -1.58
CA ILE A 36 -9.86 19.29 -0.41
C ILE A 36 -9.50 20.75 -0.70
N PRO A 37 -9.81 21.67 0.23
CA PRO A 37 -9.43 23.07 0.09
C PRO A 37 -7.92 23.26 -0.11
N ASP A 38 -7.52 24.10 -1.06
CA ASP A 38 -6.10 24.29 -1.42
C ASP A 38 -5.26 24.80 -0.23
N TYR A 39 -5.86 25.55 0.70
CA TYR A 39 -5.16 26.01 1.91
C TYR A 39 -4.66 24.85 2.79
N LEU A 40 -5.37 23.72 2.83
CA LEU A 40 -4.94 22.53 3.59
C LEU A 40 -3.77 21.82 2.91
N VAL A 41 -3.74 21.81 1.57
CA VAL A 41 -2.64 21.22 0.79
C VAL A 41 -1.36 22.03 1.00
N VAL A 42 -1.45 23.36 0.92
CA VAL A 42 -0.32 24.26 1.14
C VAL A 42 0.19 24.16 2.58
N GLU A 43 -0.70 24.11 3.59
CA GLU A 43 -0.29 23.95 4.98
C GLU A 43 0.36 22.59 5.24
N ALA A 44 -0.20 21.51 4.67
CA ALA A 44 0.36 20.17 4.76
C ALA A 44 1.76 20.11 4.13
N ASN A 45 1.93 20.66 2.93
CA ASN A 45 3.22 20.73 2.23
C ASN A 45 4.25 21.52 3.04
N LYS A 46 3.85 22.64 3.66
CA LYS A 46 4.74 23.44 4.53
C LYS A 46 5.25 22.65 5.74
N LYS A 47 4.36 21.91 6.42
CA LYS A 47 4.74 21.07 7.56
C LYS A 47 5.62 19.90 7.12
N ALA A 48 5.27 19.23 6.04
CA ALA A 48 6.03 18.11 5.50
C ALA A 48 7.44 18.53 5.07
N THR A 49 7.59 19.66 4.36
CA THR A 49 8.90 20.20 3.98
C THR A 49 9.73 20.59 5.19
N LYS A 50 9.12 21.12 6.26
CA LYS A 50 9.84 21.37 7.52
C LYS A 50 10.36 20.07 8.14
N LEU A 51 9.55 19.02 8.16
CA LEU A 51 9.96 17.71 8.66
C LEU A 51 11.07 17.09 7.79
N MET A 52 10.93 17.11 6.47
CA MET A 52 11.92 16.52 5.56
C MET A 52 13.27 17.21 5.65
N LYS A 53 13.29 18.55 5.78
CA LYS A 53 14.52 19.31 6.06
C LYS A 53 15.20 18.86 7.35
N LEU A 54 14.45 18.51 8.39
CA LEU A 54 15.02 18.00 9.66
C LEU A 54 15.63 16.61 9.50
N PHE A 55 15.09 15.77 8.62
CA PHE A 55 15.65 14.45 8.30
C PHE A 55 16.75 14.48 7.22
N GLY A 56 17.16 15.66 6.75
CA GLY A 56 18.14 15.80 5.67
C GLY A 56 17.63 15.30 4.30
N LEU A 57 16.32 15.09 4.17
CA LEU A 57 15.65 14.71 2.93
C LEU A 57 15.30 15.99 2.15
N GLY A 58 15.41 15.94 0.82
CA GLY A 58 15.14 17.08 -0.06
C GLY A 58 13.77 17.72 0.17
N ALA A 59 13.65 19.02 -0.11
CA ALA A 59 12.39 19.73 0.06
C ALA A 59 11.33 19.24 -0.94
N LEU A 60 10.11 19.00 -0.48
CA LEU A 60 8.98 18.80 -1.38
C LEU A 60 8.64 20.11 -2.07
N GLU A 61 8.28 20.04 -3.35
CA GLU A 61 7.67 21.16 -4.04
C GLU A 61 6.41 21.59 -3.28
N GLN A 62 6.36 22.87 -2.91
CA GLN A 62 5.35 23.41 -1.99
C GLN A 62 3.91 23.32 -2.53
N ASP A 63 3.74 23.12 -3.83
CA ASP A 63 2.44 23.07 -4.50
C ASP A 63 2.10 21.69 -5.08
N SER A 64 2.87 20.67 -4.74
CA SER A 64 2.64 19.33 -5.28
C SER A 64 1.48 18.64 -4.56
N ARG A 65 0.51 18.13 -5.33
CA ARG A 65 -0.57 17.24 -4.84
C ARG A 65 -0.07 15.83 -4.50
N ALA A 66 1.21 15.53 -4.77
CA ALA A 66 1.78 14.21 -4.52
C ALA A 66 1.57 13.72 -3.07
N LEU A 67 1.74 14.60 -2.06
CA LEU A 67 1.49 14.21 -0.67
C LEU A 67 0.02 13.87 -0.40
N LEU A 68 -0.90 14.62 -1.02
CA LEU A 68 -2.33 14.35 -0.91
C LEU A 68 -2.70 13.04 -1.59
N ASP A 69 -2.14 12.76 -2.77
CA ASP A 69 -2.38 11.51 -3.50
C ASP A 69 -1.82 10.31 -2.74
N MET A 70 -0.65 10.45 -2.11
CA MET A 70 -0.09 9.43 -1.22
C MET A 70 -0.99 9.18 -0.01
N ALA A 71 -1.44 10.25 0.65
CA ALA A 71 -2.33 10.15 1.82
C ALA A 71 -3.67 9.52 1.44
N THR A 72 -4.21 9.89 0.28
CA THR A 72 -5.48 9.34 -0.24
C THR A 72 -5.31 7.88 -0.60
N SER A 73 -4.26 7.52 -1.33
CA SER A 73 -3.96 6.12 -1.63
C SER A 73 -3.90 5.26 -0.36
N TYR A 74 -3.19 5.74 0.67
CA TYR A 74 -3.14 5.05 1.95
C TYR A 74 -4.52 4.94 2.62
N ALA A 75 -5.32 6.02 2.60
CA ALA A 75 -6.66 6.01 3.14
C ALA A 75 -7.56 4.99 2.41
N VAL A 76 -7.48 4.91 1.08
CA VAL A 76 -8.22 3.92 0.28
C VAL A 76 -7.80 2.51 0.64
N VAL A 77 -6.50 2.22 0.72
CA VAL A 77 -5.98 0.90 1.11
C VAL A 77 -6.43 0.51 2.53
N LYS A 78 -6.53 1.50 3.42
CA LYS A 78 -7.02 1.30 4.80
C LYS A 78 -8.53 1.04 4.83
N VAL A 79 -9.34 1.75 4.06
CA VAL A 79 -10.78 1.48 3.95
C VAL A 79 -11.03 0.09 3.35
N ALA A 80 -10.17 -0.35 2.42
CA ALA A 80 -10.24 -1.67 1.81
C ALA A 80 -9.85 -2.83 2.75
N LEU A 81 -9.45 -2.57 4.01
CA LEU A 81 -9.01 -3.62 4.95
C LEU A 81 -9.96 -4.81 5.08
N PRO A 82 -11.28 -4.65 5.27
CA PRO A 82 -12.20 -5.79 5.41
C PRO A 82 -12.22 -6.65 4.15
N ALA A 83 -12.28 -6.01 2.99
CA ALA A 83 -12.25 -6.69 1.70
C ALA A 83 -10.92 -7.42 1.48
N ARG A 84 -9.79 -6.81 1.88
CA ARG A 84 -8.46 -7.42 1.79
C ARG A 84 -8.32 -8.67 2.64
N ILE A 85 -8.84 -8.66 3.87
CA ILE A 85 -8.84 -9.83 4.75
C ILE A 85 -9.68 -10.95 4.12
N GLY A 86 -10.89 -10.63 3.64
CA GLY A 86 -11.76 -11.60 2.98
C GLY A 86 -11.14 -12.21 1.71
N LEU A 87 -10.57 -11.36 0.85
CA LEU A 87 -9.89 -11.79 -0.38
C LEU A 87 -8.66 -12.65 -0.06
N SER A 88 -7.84 -12.23 0.90
CA SER A 88 -6.64 -12.97 1.31
C SER A 88 -7.02 -14.36 1.85
N PHE A 89 -8.06 -14.42 2.69
CA PHE A 89 -8.56 -15.69 3.22
C PHE A 89 -9.09 -16.61 2.12
N PHE A 90 -9.90 -16.08 1.19
CA PHE A 90 -10.46 -16.85 0.07
C PHE A 90 -9.39 -17.42 -0.88
N LEU A 91 -8.35 -16.64 -1.17
CA LEU A 91 -7.28 -17.03 -2.10
C LEU A 91 -6.20 -17.90 -1.44
N THR A 92 -6.11 -17.90 -0.10
CA THR A 92 -5.14 -18.69 0.66
C THR A 92 -5.06 -20.18 0.23
N PRO A 93 -6.17 -20.95 0.10
CA PRO A 93 -6.08 -22.36 -0.30
C PRO A 93 -5.52 -22.56 -1.70
N TRP A 94 -5.80 -21.66 -2.65
CA TRP A 94 -5.25 -21.72 -3.99
C TRP A 94 -3.75 -21.37 -3.98
N PHE A 95 -3.38 -20.28 -3.31
CA PHE A 95 -2.02 -19.77 -3.25
C PHE A 95 -1.06 -20.74 -2.53
N ALA A 96 -1.51 -21.31 -1.41
CA ALA A 96 -0.77 -22.31 -0.65
C ALA A 96 -0.39 -23.53 -1.51
N ARG A 97 -1.35 -24.04 -2.30
CA ARG A 97 -1.15 -25.25 -3.13
C ARG A 97 -0.30 -24.97 -4.37
N ARG A 98 -0.54 -23.86 -5.06
CA ARG A 98 0.11 -23.55 -6.34
C ARG A 98 1.49 -22.89 -6.20
N ILE A 99 1.72 -22.09 -5.17
CA ILE A 99 2.93 -21.26 -5.06
C ILE A 99 3.78 -21.67 -3.85
N ILE A 100 3.20 -21.71 -2.65
CA ILE A 100 4.01 -21.98 -1.44
C ILE A 100 4.52 -23.43 -1.42
N THR A 101 3.66 -24.41 -1.63
CA THR A 101 4.03 -25.83 -1.60
C THR A 101 5.21 -26.19 -2.53
N PRO A 102 5.25 -25.78 -3.83
CA PRO A 102 6.40 -26.07 -4.67
C PRO A 102 7.67 -25.31 -4.25
N ILE A 103 7.56 -24.08 -3.75
CA ILE A 103 8.70 -23.31 -3.26
C ILE A 103 9.32 -23.99 -2.03
N THR A 104 8.49 -24.34 -1.05
CA THR A 104 8.91 -25.04 0.17
C THR A 104 9.61 -26.37 -0.15
N LYS A 105 9.08 -27.15 -1.09
CA LYS A 105 9.71 -28.40 -1.55
C LYS A 105 11.04 -28.16 -2.26
N ARG A 106 11.14 -27.15 -3.13
CA ARG A 106 12.40 -26.81 -3.83
C ARG A 106 13.48 -26.31 -2.89
N LEU A 107 13.10 -25.58 -1.84
CA LEU A 107 14.02 -25.03 -0.85
C LEU A 107 14.30 -26.00 0.31
N ALA A 108 13.77 -27.23 0.26
CA ALA A 108 13.90 -28.25 1.31
C ALA A 108 13.54 -27.75 2.73
N ILE A 109 12.69 -26.73 2.83
CA ILE A 109 12.30 -26.15 4.11
C ILE A 109 11.22 -27.05 4.72
N LYS A 110 11.45 -27.58 5.92
CA LYS A 110 10.41 -28.24 6.72
C LYS A 110 9.54 -27.17 7.37
N ILE A 111 8.34 -26.96 6.81
CA ILE A 111 7.33 -26.03 7.32
C ILE A 111 6.04 -26.80 7.62
#